data_AF-M9RLC8-F1
#
_entry.id   AF-M9RLC8-F1
#
_cell.length_a   1.000
_cell.length_b   1.000
_cell.length_c   1.000
_cell.angle_alpha   90.00
_cell.angle_beta   90.00
_cell.angle_gamma   90.00
#
_symmetry.space_group_name_H-M   'P 1'
#
loop_
_entity.id
_entity.type
_entity.pdbx_description
1 polymer ?
#
loop_
_entity_poly.entity_id
_entity_poly.type
_entity_poly.pdbx_seq_one_letter_code
_entity_poly.pdbx_strand_id
1 'polypeptide(L)'
;MPNPSSPEVHPIEFLTHFSEISVSRQEVKVTYPLPEILLLTLCAVLSGANDWTAISIYGTKKLGFLKRFLPFADGTPSHDQLGNIFAALDAEAFQACFIDWVASLNKTVTGVVAIDGKTSRRSLDKAGGKAAIHMISAWSSEWNLTLAQRQVDGKSNEITAIPELLELLTLKGAIVTIDAMRCQREIAAKIISKEADYILALKGNQGSLRKDTELFMTEQAAVDYDDTTVTYHETVEKSHGRIETRRVTVCTDIDWLKADHNWPGLKSIVMVQYHAILQDKTRAETRYYISSMTSDAEHHAKAIRDHWGIENGLHWVMDMVFRDDECRIRKGNAPANFTTIKHVASNMLRSVKGKHSLRSKRHIASWDDDFLAEIINT
;
A
#
# COMPACT_ATOMS: atom_id res chain seq x y z
N MET A 1 -34.32 -35.16 23.20
CA MET A 1 -34.44 -33.85 22.53
C MET A 1 -33.16 -33.07 22.80
N PRO A 2 -32.14 -33.12 21.93
CA PRO A 2 -30.95 -32.31 22.10
C PRO A 2 -31.28 -30.85 21.75
N ASN A 3 -30.76 -29.95 22.57
CA ASN A 3 -30.82 -28.50 22.47
C ASN A 3 -30.33 -28.01 21.09
N PRO A 4 -30.96 -27.02 20.42
CA PRO A 4 -30.39 -26.44 19.22
C PRO A 4 -29.11 -25.71 19.61
N SER A 5 -28.00 -26.25 19.13
CA SER A 5 -26.66 -25.69 19.17
C SER A 5 -26.70 -24.20 18.83
N SER A 6 -26.20 -23.38 19.75
CA SER A 6 -25.77 -22.01 19.45
C SER A 6 -24.93 -22.03 18.17
N PRO A 7 -25.13 -21.08 17.23
CA PRO A 7 -24.32 -21.04 16.02
C PRO A 7 -22.84 -20.97 16.40
N GLU A 8 -22.01 -21.79 15.78
CA GLU A 8 -20.55 -21.71 15.92
C GLU A 8 -20.12 -20.29 15.52
N VAL A 9 -19.81 -19.47 16.52
CA VAL A 9 -19.24 -18.15 16.33
C VAL A 9 -17.82 -18.38 15.87
N HIS A 10 -17.59 -18.38 14.56
CA HIS A 10 -16.23 -18.23 14.05
C HIS A 10 -15.75 -16.83 14.46
N PRO A 11 -14.72 -16.71 15.33
CA PRO A 11 -14.17 -15.41 15.63
C PRO A 11 -13.61 -14.83 14.34
N ILE A 12 -14.05 -13.61 14.01
CA ILE A 12 -13.54 -12.86 12.86
C ILE A 12 -12.03 -12.73 13.04
N GLU A 13 -11.23 -13.37 12.18
CA GLU A 13 -9.78 -13.51 12.33
C GLU A 13 -9.13 -12.14 12.55
N PHE A 14 -9.54 -11.14 11.77
CA PHE A 14 -9.14 -9.75 11.95
C PHE A 14 -9.27 -9.25 13.40
N LEU A 15 -10.35 -9.54 14.12
CA LEU A 15 -10.52 -9.05 15.49
C LEU A 15 -9.56 -9.70 16.48
N THR A 16 -9.06 -10.91 16.19
CA THR A 16 -8.12 -11.63 17.06
C THR A 16 -6.76 -10.93 17.10
N HIS A 17 -6.28 -10.44 15.95
CA HIS A 17 -5.02 -9.69 15.83
C HIS A 17 -5.07 -8.30 16.48
N PHE A 18 -6.26 -7.75 16.74
CA PHE A 18 -6.46 -6.44 17.35
C PHE A 18 -6.86 -6.52 18.83
N SER A 19 -6.87 -7.73 19.41
CA SER A 19 -7.35 -7.98 20.77
C SER A 19 -6.42 -7.42 21.86
N GLU A 20 -5.13 -7.28 21.57
CA GLU A 20 -4.12 -6.79 22.53
C GLU A 20 -4.04 -5.27 22.63
N ILE A 21 -4.76 -4.54 21.76
CA ILE A 21 -4.71 -3.07 21.76
C ILE A 21 -5.44 -2.53 22.99
N SER A 22 -4.67 -2.02 23.95
CA SER A 22 -5.21 -1.25 25.05
C SER A 22 -5.64 0.14 24.57
N VAL A 23 -6.82 0.58 24.97
CA VAL A 23 -7.20 2.00 24.87
C VAL A 23 -7.10 2.58 26.26
N SER A 24 -6.34 3.67 26.42
CA SER A 24 -6.26 4.38 27.70
C SER A 24 -7.61 5.06 28.01
N ARG A 25 -8.56 4.27 28.50
CA ARG A 25 -9.89 4.69 28.93
C ARG A 25 -10.03 4.36 30.39
N GLN A 26 -10.74 5.20 31.12
CA GLN A 26 -11.16 4.85 32.47
C GLN A 26 -12.12 3.65 32.35
N GLU A 27 -11.72 2.48 32.86
CA GLU A 27 -12.47 1.21 32.73
C GLU A 27 -13.95 1.37 33.16
N VAL A 28 -14.20 2.19 34.18
CA VAL A 28 -15.54 2.51 34.72
C VAL A 28 -16.43 3.29 33.73
N LYS A 29 -15.87 3.85 32.64
CA LYS A 29 -16.57 4.65 31.62
C LYS A 29 -16.58 3.99 30.24
N VAL A 30 -16.18 2.73 30.12
CA VAL A 30 -16.20 2.01 28.85
C VAL A 30 -17.60 1.44 28.61
N THR A 31 -18.39 2.13 27.79
CA THR A 31 -19.74 1.68 27.38
C THR A 31 -19.68 0.65 26.24
N TYR A 32 -18.71 0.76 25.34
CA TYR A 32 -18.62 -0.10 24.15
C TYR A 32 -17.28 -0.83 24.09
N PRO A 33 -17.27 -2.17 24.05
CA PRO A 33 -16.07 -2.98 23.85
C PRO A 33 -15.33 -2.63 22.55
N LEU A 34 -14.00 -2.68 22.57
CA LEU A 34 -13.18 -2.40 21.38
C LEU A 34 -13.49 -3.34 20.19
N PRO A 35 -13.64 -4.68 20.37
CA PRO A 35 -13.97 -5.57 19.26
C PRO A 35 -15.29 -5.20 18.56
N GLU A 36 -16.30 -4.76 19.31
CA GLU A 36 -17.59 -4.32 18.76
C GLU A 36 -17.44 -3.05 17.91
N ILE A 37 -16.62 -2.10 18.38
CA ILE A 37 -16.33 -0.85 17.66
C ILE A 37 -15.57 -1.14 16.37
N LEU A 38 -14.57 -2.03 16.42
CA LEU A 38 -13.78 -2.40 15.24
C LEU A 38 -14.63 -3.14 14.22
N LEU A 39 -15.47 -4.09 14.66
CA LEU A 39 -16.40 -4.80 13.79
C LEU A 39 -17.39 -3.84 13.13
N LEU A 40 -18.04 -2.98 13.92
CA LEU A 40 -18.95 -1.95 13.41
C LEU A 40 -18.28 -1.10 12.34
N THR A 41 -17.08 -0.59 12.64
CA THR A 41 -16.35 0.32 11.75
C THR A 41 -15.97 -0.40 10.45
N LEU A 42 -15.43 -1.62 10.55
CA LEU A 42 -15.04 -2.42 9.39
C LEU A 42 -16.23 -2.74 8.49
N CYS A 43 -17.33 -3.27 9.06
CA CYS A 43 -18.56 -3.57 8.31
C CYS A 43 -19.14 -2.32 7.64
N ALA A 44 -19.22 -1.20 8.37
CA ALA A 44 -19.71 0.04 7.80
C ALA A 44 -18.83 0.53 6.63
N VAL A 45 -17.50 0.45 6.76
CA VAL A 45 -16.56 0.84 5.70
C VAL A 45 -16.67 -0.10 4.51
N LEU A 46 -16.74 -1.42 4.71
CA LEU A 46 -17.01 -2.40 3.66
C LEU A 46 -18.32 -2.07 2.93
N SER A 47 -19.36 -1.65 3.64
CA SER A 47 -20.66 -1.26 3.09
C SER A 47 -20.73 0.19 2.56
N GLY A 48 -19.61 0.91 2.45
CA GLY A 48 -19.57 2.22 1.77
C GLY A 48 -19.47 3.46 2.67
N ALA A 49 -19.46 3.32 4.00
CA ALA A 49 -19.30 4.45 4.91
C ALA A 49 -17.86 5.00 4.88
N ASN A 50 -17.70 6.33 4.90
CA ASN A 50 -16.38 6.99 4.81
C ASN A 50 -16.17 8.08 5.88
N ASP A 51 -17.10 8.21 6.84
CA ASP A 51 -17.04 9.14 7.96
C ASP A 51 -17.78 8.59 9.19
N TRP A 52 -17.56 9.20 10.36
CA TRP A 52 -18.14 8.75 11.63
C TRP A 52 -19.67 8.84 11.68
N THR A 53 -20.26 9.79 10.96
CA THR A 53 -21.73 9.97 10.91
C THR A 53 -22.36 8.81 10.16
N ALA A 54 -21.83 8.47 8.98
CA ALA A 54 -22.29 7.33 8.20
C ALA A 54 -22.09 6.01 8.94
N ILE A 55 -20.97 5.84 9.66
CA ILE A 55 -20.71 4.62 10.46
C ILE A 55 -21.70 4.51 11.63
N SER A 56 -21.98 5.61 12.32
CA SER A 56 -22.97 5.63 13.41
C SER A 56 -24.37 5.29 12.89
N ILE A 57 -24.79 5.88 11.76
CA ILE A 57 -26.07 5.56 11.11
C ILE A 57 -26.12 4.08 10.72
N TYR A 58 -25.06 3.56 10.09
CA TYR A 58 -24.95 2.14 9.74
C TYR A 58 -25.15 1.25 10.95
N GLY A 59 -24.48 1.54 12.07
CA GLY A 59 -24.61 0.78 13.31
C GLY A 59 -26.04 0.68 13.80
N THR A 60 -26.78 1.80 13.80
CA THR A 60 -28.20 1.80 14.19
C THR A 60 -29.09 0.98 13.25
N LYS A 61 -28.78 0.98 11.95
CA LYS A 61 -29.60 0.31 10.92
C LYS A 61 -29.27 -1.17 10.76
N LYS A 62 -28.03 -1.57 11.03
CA LYS A 62 -27.50 -2.93 10.85
C LYS A 62 -27.17 -3.61 12.18
N LEU A 63 -27.72 -3.13 13.30
CA LEU A 63 -27.52 -3.73 14.64
C LEU A 63 -27.88 -5.22 14.65
N GLY A 64 -28.97 -5.63 13.99
CA GLY A 64 -29.35 -7.04 13.88
C GLY A 64 -28.31 -7.90 13.18
N PHE A 65 -27.67 -7.38 12.12
CA PHE A 65 -26.58 -8.04 11.43
C PHE A 65 -25.33 -8.14 12.33
N LEU A 66 -24.93 -7.04 12.95
CA LEU A 66 -23.77 -6.98 13.83
C LEU A 66 -23.87 -7.96 15.02
N LYS A 67 -25.10 -8.13 15.54
CA LYS A 67 -25.41 -9.09 16.61
C LYS A 67 -25.26 -10.57 16.23
N ARG A 68 -25.08 -10.89 14.94
CA ARG A 68 -24.71 -12.24 14.50
C ARG A 68 -23.30 -12.63 14.97
N PHE A 69 -22.43 -11.65 15.25
CA PHE A 69 -21.00 -11.88 15.51
C PHE A 69 -20.58 -11.49 16.93
N LEU A 70 -21.11 -10.39 17.48
CA LEU A 70 -20.78 -9.92 18.83
C LEU A 70 -22.05 -9.43 19.58
N PRO A 71 -22.03 -9.27 20.91
CA PRO A 71 -23.25 -8.99 21.68
C PRO A 71 -23.93 -7.64 21.40
N PHE A 72 -23.17 -6.55 21.28
CA PHE A 72 -23.66 -5.18 21.19
C PHE A 72 -24.74 -4.87 22.25
N ALA A 73 -24.41 -5.16 23.51
CA ALA A 73 -25.34 -5.06 24.65
C ALA A 73 -25.90 -3.65 24.81
N ASP A 74 -25.04 -2.65 24.69
CA ASP A 74 -25.38 -1.22 24.81
C ASP A 74 -25.70 -0.57 23.44
N GLY A 75 -25.87 -1.38 22.38
CA GLY A 75 -26.08 -0.90 21.02
C GLY A 75 -24.79 -0.44 20.34
N THR A 76 -24.85 0.62 19.54
CA THR A 76 -23.70 1.15 18.79
C THR A 76 -23.39 2.60 19.16
N PRO A 77 -22.10 2.99 19.21
CA PRO A 77 -21.68 4.34 19.58
C PRO A 77 -22.17 5.44 18.63
N SER A 78 -22.27 6.66 19.16
CA SER A 78 -22.46 7.87 18.36
C SER A 78 -21.22 8.22 17.53
N HIS A 79 -21.39 9.08 16.52
CA HIS A 79 -20.28 9.59 15.71
C HIS A 79 -19.18 10.28 16.54
N ASP A 80 -19.55 11.03 17.59
CA ASP A 80 -18.60 11.66 18.50
C ASP A 80 -17.80 10.63 19.32
N GLN A 81 -18.47 9.59 19.81
CA GLN A 81 -17.83 8.52 20.57
C GLN A 81 -16.83 7.77 19.68
N LEU A 82 -17.23 7.39 18.46
CA LEU A 82 -16.33 6.79 17.47
C LEU A 82 -15.10 7.66 17.22
N GLY A 83 -15.30 8.95 16.95
CA GLY A 83 -14.20 9.88 16.71
C GLY A 83 -13.25 10.01 17.89
N ASN A 84 -13.76 10.08 19.12
CA ASN A 84 -12.94 10.16 20.34
C ASN A 84 -12.15 8.88 20.58
N ILE A 85 -12.77 7.73 20.34
CA ILE A 85 -12.17 6.41 20.50
C ILE A 85 -11.00 6.24 19.54
N PHE A 86 -11.22 6.46 18.25
CA PHE A 86 -10.17 6.34 17.24
C PHE A 86 -9.08 7.40 17.39
N ALA A 87 -9.41 8.57 17.94
CA ALA A 87 -8.43 9.60 18.25
C ALA A 87 -7.47 9.21 19.38
N ALA A 88 -7.92 8.36 20.32
CA ALA A 88 -7.18 7.92 21.48
C ALA A 88 -6.47 6.56 21.29
N LEU A 89 -6.84 5.80 20.26
CA LEU A 89 -6.15 4.57 19.89
C LEU A 89 -4.71 4.87 19.46
N ASP A 90 -3.75 4.16 20.04
CA ASP A 90 -2.35 4.29 19.63
C ASP A 90 -2.18 3.84 18.18
N ALA A 91 -1.67 4.74 17.33
CA ALA A 91 -1.60 4.50 15.89
C ALA A 91 -0.53 3.46 15.52
N GLU A 92 0.58 3.41 16.28
CA GLU A 92 1.66 2.47 16.01
C GLU A 92 1.26 1.05 16.39
N ALA A 93 0.63 0.86 17.55
CA ALA A 93 0.07 -0.41 17.98
C ALA A 93 -1.03 -0.89 17.01
N PHE A 94 -1.92 0.02 16.57
CA PHE A 94 -2.96 -0.32 15.60
C PHE A 94 -2.39 -0.76 14.25
N GLN A 95 -1.33 -0.10 13.80
CA GLN A 95 -0.61 -0.46 12.59
C GLN A 95 0.13 -1.80 12.75
N ALA A 96 0.72 -2.09 13.92
CA ALA A 96 1.36 -3.37 14.19
C ALA A 96 0.36 -4.54 14.10
N CYS A 97 -0.83 -4.39 14.68
CA CYS A 97 -1.91 -5.38 14.56
C CYS A 97 -2.36 -5.57 13.10
N PHE A 98 -2.40 -4.50 12.30
CA PHE A 98 -2.68 -4.62 10.87
C PHE A 98 -1.63 -5.44 10.14
N ILE A 99 -0.35 -5.22 10.44
CA ILE A 99 0.76 -5.94 9.79
C ILE A 99 0.75 -7.41 10.20
N ASP A 100 0.50 -7.69 11.47
CA ASP A 100 0.37 -9.05 11.99
C ASP A 100 -0.79 -9.81 11.32
N TRP A 101 -1.95 -9.15 11.17
CA TRP A 101 -3.07 -9.70 10.40
C TRP A 101 -2.70 -9.94 8.93
N VAL A 102 -2.05 -8.99 8.23
CA VAL A 102 -1.66 -9.23 6.83
C VAL A 102 -0.61 -10.34 6.71
N ALA A 103 0.25 -10.52 7.73
CA ALA A 103 1.18 -11.64 7.79
C ALA A 103 0.46 -12.99 7.97
N SER A 104 -0.68 -13.05 8.66
CA SER A 104 -1.49 -14.28 8.75
C SER A 104 -2.06 -14.71 7.39
N LEU A 105 -2.40 -13.73 6.53
CA LEU A 105 -2.91 -13.97 5.19
C LEU A 105 -1.86 -14.53 4.21
N ASN A 106 -0.56 -14.38 4.48
CA ASN A 106 0.53 -14.64 3.52
C ASN A 106 1.64 -15.52 4.09
N LYS A 107 1.93 -16.67 3.44
CA LYS A 107 3.07 -17.51 3.85
C LYS A 107 4.41 -17.18 3.18
N THR A 108 4.47 -16.36 2.13
CA THR A 108 5.71 -15.76 1.61
C THR A 108 5.39 -14.57 0.71
N VAL A 109 6.02 -13.42 0.93
CA VAL A 109 5.92 -12.28 0.01
C VAL A 109 6.85 -12.53 -1.17
N THR A 110 6.28 -12.64 -2.37
CA THR A 110 7.03 -12.87 -3.63
C THR A 110 6.72 -11.78 -4.65
N GLY A 111 7.62 -11.60 -5.62
CA GLY A 111 7.45 -10.60 -6.68
C GLY A 111 7.68 -9.18 -6.19
N VAL A 112 6.96 -8.22 -6.77
CA VAL A 112 7.22 -6.79 -6.51
C VAL A 112 6.49 -6.29 -5.28
N VAL A 113 7.25 -5.64 -4.40
CA VAL A 113 6.76 -4.80 -3.31
C VAL A 113 7.07 -3.35 -3.63
N ALA A 114 6.05 -2.59 -4.03
CA ALA A 114 6.15 -1.18 -4.30
C ALA A 114 5.96 -0.37 -3.01
N ILE A 115 6.85 0.59 -2.76
CA ILE A 115 6.76 1.51 -1.63
C ILE A 115 6.56 2.91 -2.17
N ASP A 116 5.47 3.55 -1.73
CA ASP A 116 5.14 4.90 -2.14
C ASP A 116 4.34 5.64 -1.05
N GLY A 117 4.42 6.97 -1.08
CA GLY A 117 3.81 7.87 -0.12
C GLY A 117 2.55 8.55 -0.68
N LYS A 118 1.47 8.55 0.10
CA LYS A 118 0.22 9.25 -0.22
C LYS A 118 -0.17 10.23 0.88
N THR A 119 -0.49 11.45 0.47
CA THR A 119 -1.08 12.48 1.36
C THR A 119 -2.60 12.46 1.27
N SER A 120 -3.27 12.27 2.40
CA SER A 120 -4.74 12.37 2.50
C SER A 120 -5.15 13.84 2.63
N ARG A 121 -5.51 14.47 1.51
CA ARG A 121 -5.47 15.95 1.37
C ARG A 121 -6.38 16.73 2.33
N ARG A 122 -7.51 16.15 2.74
CA ARG A 122 -8.50 16.84 3.61
C ARG A 122 -8.43 16.44 5.08
N SER A 123 -7.43 15.65 5.47
CA SER A 123 -7.14 15.33 6.88
C SER A 123 -6.50 16.49 7.65
N LEU A 124 -6.11 17.58 6.98
CA LEU A 124 -5.50 18.74 7.61
C LEU A 124 -6.41 19.41 8.65
N ASP A 125 -5.80 19.90 9.72
CA ASP A 125 -6.48 20.69 10.73
C ASP A 125 -5.84 22.08 10.86
N LYS A 126 -6.38 23.04 10.11
CA LYS A 126 -5.91 24.44 10.17
C LYS A 126 -6.10 25.05 11.57
N ALA A 127 -7.16 24.67 12.29
CA ALA A 127 -7.45 25.24 13.59
C ALA A 127 -6.46 24.73 14.65
N GLY A 128 -6.07 23.46 14.56
CA GLY A 128 -5.05 22.83 15.40
C GLY A 128 -3.61 22.94 14.87
N GLY A 129 -3.39 23.63 13.75
CA GLY A 129 -2.07 23.79 13.14
C GLY A 129 -1.44 22.51 12.57
N LYS A 130 -2.21 21.45 12.32
CA LYS A 130 -1.70 20.16 11.82
C LYS A 130 -1.79 20.05 10.30
N ALA A 131 -0.68 19.65 9.69
CA ALA A 131 -0.61 19.33 8.27
C ALA A 131 -1.49 18.10 7.92
N ALA A 132 -1.76 17.94 6.62
CA ALA A 132 -2.40 16.73 6.13
C ALA A 132 -1.52 15.50 6.42
N ILE A 133 -2.15 14.38 6.70
CA ILE A 133 -1.48 13.12 6.98
C ILE A 133 -0.86 12.56 5.71
N HIS A 134 0.39 12.14 5.83
CA HIS A 134 1.14 11.49 4.79
C HIS A 134 1.48 10.07 5.24
N MET A 135 1.05 9.09 4.46
CA MET A 135 1.20 7.66 4.73
C MET A 135 2.11 7.04 3.67
N ILE A 136 3.12 6.30 4.10
CA ILE A 136 3.90 5.43 3.20
C ILE A 136 3.29 4.05 3.26
N SER A 137 3.04 3.43 2.11
CA SER A 137 2.48 2.08 2.04
C SER A 137 3.41 1.16 1.27
N ALA A 138 3.51 -0.09 1.73
CA ALA A 138 4.14 -1.19 1.01
C ALA A 138 3.03 -2.03 0.35
N TRP A 139 3.03 -2.06 -0.97
CA TRP A 139 2.04 -2.72 -1.80
C TRP A 139 2.63 -3.92 -2.52
N SER A 140 2.01 -5.10 -2.38
CA SER A 140 2.37 -6.27 -3.19
C SER A 140 1.60 -6.28 -4.50
N SER A 141 2.31 -6.21 -5.63
CA SER A 141 1.68 -6.23 -6.95
C SER A 141 1.12 -7.60 -7.34
N GLU A 142 1.77 -8.68 -6.89
CA GLU A 142 1.30 -10.06 -7.14
C GLU A 142 -0.03 -10.34 -6.41
N TRP A 143 -0.09 -9.99 -5.13
CA TRP A 143 -1.26 -10.27 -4.29
C TRP A 143 -2.33 -9.18 -4.38
N ASN A 144 -1.99 -8.01 -4.91
CA ASN A 144 -2.81 -6.80 -4.87
C ASN A 144 -3.23 -6.44 -3.43
N LEU A 145 -2.29 -6.51 -2.48
CA LEU A 145 -2.56 -6.23 -1.07
C LEU A 145 -1.62 -5.16 -0.54
N THR A 146 -2.13 -4.35 0.38
CA THR A 146 -1.26 -3.52 1.22
C THR A 146 -0.68 -4.39 2.32
N LEU A 147 0.64 -4.53 2.35
CA LEU A 147 1.39 -5.35 3.30
C LEU A 147 1.62 -4.64 4.62
N ALA A 148 2.00 -3.37 4.53
CA ALA A 148 2.24 -2.51 5.67
C ALA A 148 2.02 -1.06 5.25
N GLN A 149 1.83 -0.19 6.22
CA GLN A 149 1.79 1.25 6.02
C GLN A 149 2.42 1.93 7.21
N ARG A 150 2.91 3.16 7.09
CA ARG A 150 3.38 3.96 8.23
C ARG A 150 3.10 5.43 8.01
N GLN A 151 2.64 6.11 9.05
CA GLN A 151 2.49 7.56 9.03
C GLN A 151 3.86 8.24 9.09
N VAL A 152 4.10 9.23 8.23
CA VAL A 152 5.24 10.13 8.36
C VAL A 152 4.89 11.21 9.37
N ASP A 153 5.63 11.26 10.47
CA ASP A 153 5.47 12.30 11.48
C ASP A 153 5.73 13.69 10.88
N GLY A 154 5.06 14.73 11.39
CA GLY A 154 5.15 16.09 10.86
C GLY A 154 6.55 16.72 10.95
N LYS A 155 7.45 16.16 11.76
CA LYS A 155 8.87 16.54 11.84
C LYS A 155 9.80 15.59 11.07
N SER A 156 9.27 14.48 10.60
CA SER A 156 9.98 13.43 9.90
C SER A 156 9.79 13.54 8.39
N ASN A 157 10.56 12.76 7.64
CA ASN A 157 10.48 12.63 6.20
C ASN A 157 10.44 11.14 5.82
N GLU A 158 9.95 10.84 4.63
CA GLU A 158 9.85 9.44 4.17
C GLU A 158 11.19 8.69 4.15
N ILE A 159 12.31 9.42 4.10
CA ILE A 159 13.68 8.91 4.19
C ILE A 159 13.89 8.06 5.45
N THR A 160 13.32 8.46 6.58
CA THR A 160 13.44 7.72 7.85
C THR A 160 12.31 6.72 8.05
N ALA A 161 11.11 7.01 7.54
CA ALA A 161 9.95 6.13 7.68
C ALA A 161 10.04 4.87 6.79
N ILE A 162 10.69 4.92 5.63
CA ILE A 162 10.87 3.73 4.76
C ILE A 162 11.71 2.65 5.44
N PRO A 163 12.90 2.93 6.01
CA PRO A 163 13.66 1.96 6.78
C PRO A 163 12.84 1.29 7.89
N GLU A 164 12.05 2.06 8.64
CA GLU A 164 11.17 1.55 9.69
C GLU A 164 10.07 0.65 9.12
N LEU A 165 9.48 1.01 7.98
CA LEU A 165 8.49 0.19 7.28
C LEU A 165 9.09 -1.13 6.78
N LEU A 166 10.31 -1.10 6.24
CA LEU A 166 11.03 -2.30 5.78
C LEU A 166 11.35 -3.26 6.93
N GLU A 167 11.49 -2.76 8.16
CA GLU A 167 11.73 -3.63 9.31
C GLU A 167 10.57 -4.57 9.62
N LEU A 168 9.35 -4.07 9.38
CA LEU A 168 8.10 -4.78 9.67
C LEU A 168 7.78 -5.86 8.63
N LEU A 169 8.53 -5.91 7.51
CA LEU A 169 8.24 -6.78 6.38
C LEU A 169 9.24 -7.94 6.28
N THR A 170 8.72 -9.13 5.97
CA THR A 170 9.52 -10.27 5.52
C THR A 170 9.62 -10.22 4.00
N LEU A 171 10.77 -9.81 3.47
CA LEU A 171 10.96 -9.47 2.04
C LEU A 171 11.86 -10.46 1.29
N LYS A 172 12.28 -11.56 1.91
CA LYS A 172 13.23 -12.50 1.31
C LYS A 172 12.76 -12.96 -0.07
N GLY A 173 13.58 -12.71 -1.09
CA GLY A 173 13.30 -13.04 -2.49
C GLY A 173 12.29 -12.13 -3.21
N ALA A 174 11.83 -11.05 -2.56
CA ALA A 174 10.99 -10.02 -3.19
C ALA A 174 11.84 -8.94 -3.86
N ILE A 175 11.21 -8.19 -4.78
CA ILE A 175 11.82 -7.04 -5.46
C ILE A 175 11.15 -5.78 -4.93
N VAL A 176 11.92 -4.96 -4.21
CA VAL A 176 11.46 -3.69 -3.67
C VAL A 176 11.64 -2.58 -4.70
N THR A 177 10.56 -1.84 -4.96
CA THR A 177 10.58 -0.69 -5.87
C THR A 177 10.14 0.57 -5.14
N ILE A 178 10.84 1.68 -5.34
CA ILE A 178 10.58 2.94 -4.62
C ILE A 178 10.77 4.11 -5.58
N ASP A 179 9.96 5.17 -5.44
CA ASP A 179 10.15 6.38 -6.23
C ASP A 179 11.54 6.99 -6.00
N ALA A 180 12.03 7.64 -7.06
CA ALA A 180 13.37 8.15 -7.17
C ALA A 180 13.76 9.15 -6.08
N MET A 181 12.82 9.93 -5.53
CA MET A 181 13.12 10.85 -4.42
C MET A 181 13.69 10.16 -3.18
N ARG A 182 13.48 8.84 -3.07
CA ARG A 182 13.94 7.99 -1.97
C ARG A 182 15.03 7.00 -2.38
N CYS A 183 15.59 7.14 -3.58
CA CYS A 183 16.75 6.39 -4.01
C CYS A 183 17.97 6.76 -3.15
N GLN A 184 18.25 5.96 -2.12
CA GLN A 184 19.29 6.19 -1.12
C GLN A 184 20.05 4.91 -0.79
N ARG A 185 21.35 5.07 -0.49
CA ARG A 185 22.23 3.94 -0.16
C ARG A 185 21.80 3.19 1.10
N GLU A 186 21.35 3.89 2.14
CA GLU A 186 20.89 3.24 3.39
C GLU A 186 19.67 2.36 3.16
N ILE A 187 18.70 2.84 2.37
CA ILE A 187 17.52 2.06 1.99
C ILE A 187 17.92 0.84 1.15
N ALA A 188 18.82 1.02 0.17
CA ALA A 188 19.34 -0.10 -0.63
C ALA A 188 20.04 -1.15 0.25
N ALA A 189 20.92 -0.72 1.17
CA ALA A 189 21.57 -1.62 2.13
C ALA A 189 20.55 -2.35 3.01
N LYS A 190 19.48 -1.67 3.43
CA LYS A 190 18.42 -2.29 4.23
C LYS A 190 17.68 -3.37 3.46
N ILE A 191 17.33 -3.12 2.21
CA ILE A 191 16.66 -4.10 1.32
C ILE A 191 17.55 -5.34 1.16
N ILE A 192 18.84 -5.15 0.84
CA ILE A 192 19.80 -6.25 0.71
C ILE A 192 19.94 -7.04 2.02
N SER A 193 19.97 -6.37 3.16
CA SER A 193 20.05 -7.03 4.48
C SER A 193 18.84 -7.92 4.79
N LYS A 194 17.71 -7.70 4.12
CA LYS A 194 16.47 -8.50 4.21
C LYS A 194 16.42 -9.63 3.19
N GLU A 195 17.53 -9.93 2.51
CA GLU A 195 17.63 -10.93 1.42
C GLU A 195 16.65 -10.63 0.27
N ALA A 196 16.37 -9.35 0.03
CA ALA A 196 15.51 -8.86 -1.03
C ALA A 196 16.34 -8.12 -2.09
N ASP A 197 15.80 -8.03 -3.29
CA ASP A 197 16.37 -7.23 -4.37
C ASP A 197 15.69 -5.87 -4.47
N TYR A 198 16.32 -4.90 -5.12
CA TYR A 198 15.72 -3.60 -5.41
C TYR A 198 15.79 -3.24 -6.89
N ILE A 199 14.83 -2.41 -7.32
CA ILE A 199 14.96 -1.55 -8.50
C ILE A 199 14.57 -0.13 -8.08
N LEU A 200 15.52 0.80 -8.13
CA LEU A 200 15.34 2.18 -7.68
C LEU A 200 15.53 3.14 -8.85
N ALA A 201 14.57 4.04 -9.02
CA ALA A 201 14.64 5.06 -10.07
C ALA A 201 15.72 6.11 -9.77
N LEU A 202 16.50 6.49 -10.78
CA LEU A 202 17.49 7.56 -10.71
C LEU A 202 16.90 8.88 -11.21
N LYS A 203 16.70 9.84 -10.30
CA LYS A 203 16.35 11.24 -10.63
C LYS A 203 17.48 12.20 -10.20
N GLY A 204 17.21 13.50 -10.21
CA GLY A 204 18.21 14.54 -9.95
C GLY A 204 18.85 14.52 -8.56
N ASN A 205 18.31 13.75 -7.61
CA ASN A 205 18.87 13.59 -6.27
C ASN A 205 20.14 12.71 -6.21
N GLN A 206 20.41 11.91 -7.24
CA GLN A 206 21.65 11.12 -7.38
C GLN A 206 22.43 11.59 -8.61
N GLY A 207 22.77 12.88 -8.62
CA GLY A 207 23.21 13.59 -9.81
C GLY A 207 24.45 13.01 -10.52
N SER A 208 25.47 12.56 -9.79
CA SER A 208 26.67 11.93 -10.39
C SER A 208 26.35 10.55 -10.96
N LEU A 209 25.79 9.65 -10.14
CA LEU A 209 25.43 8.29 -10.56
C LEU A 209 24.51 8.28 -11.78
N ARG A 210 23.52 9.18 -11.82
CA ARG A 210 22.65 9.33 -12.98
C ARG A 210 23.42 9.79 -14.22
N LYS A 211 24.29 10.79 -14.10
CA LYS A 211 25.07 11.29 -15.24
C LYS A 211 26.00 10.22 -15.79
N ASP A 212 26.67 9.46 -14.92
CA ASP A 212 27.59 8.40 -15.33
C ASP A 212 26.82 7.24 -15.99
N THR A 213 25.64 6.90 -15.45
CA THR A 213 24.73 5.92 -16.07
C THR A 213 24.27 6.38 -17.46
N GLU A 214 23.86 7.65 -17.59
CA GLU A 214 23.40 8.24 -18.84
C GLU A 214 24.52 8.33 -19.89
N LEU A 215 25.72 8.72 -19.46
CA LEU A 215 26.91 8.76 -20.31
C LEU A 215 27.23 7.36 -20.84
N PHE A 216 27.33 6.37 -19.95
CA PHE A 216 27.60 4.99 -20.32
C PHE A 216 26.56 4.44 -21.30
N MET A 217 25.25 4.60 -21.02
CA MET A 217 24.20 4.15 -21.93
C MET A 217 24.28 4.83 -23.31
N THR A 218 24.72 6.09 -23.36
CA THR A 218 24.88 6.83 -24.62
C THR A 218 26.08 6.33 -25.42
N GLU A 219 27.23 6.14 -24.76
CA GLU A 219 28.46 5.65 -25.40
C GLU A 219 28.27 4.23 -25.92
N GLN A 220 27.67 3.36 -25.11
CA GLN A 220 27.39 1.97 -25.49
C GLN A 220 26.38 1.89 -26.63
N ALA A 221 25.33 2.73 -26.63
CA ALA A 221 24.40 2.81 -27.75
C ALA A 221 25.07 3.24 -29.08
N ALA A 222 26.15 4.02 -29.03
CA ALA A 222 26.88 4.45 -30.23
C ALA A 222 27.71 3.33 -30.86
N VAL A 223 28.04 2.28 -30.09
CA VAL A 223 28.76 1.09 -30.52
C VAL A 223 27.87 -0.17 -30.51
N ASP A 224 26.55 0.02 -30.54
CA ASP A 224 25.53 -1.05 -30.49
C ASP A 224 25.71 -2.04 -29.31
N TYR A 225 26.30 -1.56 -28.21
CA TYR A 225 26.61 -2.31 -27.00
C TYR A 225 27.54 -3.51 -27.25
N ASP A 226 28.36 -3.46 -28.29
CA ASP A 226 29.30 -4.53 -28.70
C ASP A 226 30.34 -4.88 -27.63
N ASP A 227 30.62 -3.97 -26.69
CA ASP A 227 31.63 -4.10 -25.63
C ASP A 227 31.05 -4.30 -24.23
N THR A 228 29.77 -4.64 -24.10
CA THR A 228 29.12 -4.87 -22.79
C THR A 228 28.09 -6.01 -22.81
N THR A 229 27.85 -6.61 -21.65
CA THR A 229 26.77 -7.58 -21.42
C THR A 229 25.44 -6.84 -21.28
N VAL A 230 24.65 -6.87 -22.35
CA VAL A 230 23.36 -6.19 -22.46
C VAL A 230 22.20 -7.16 -22.74
N THR A 231 21.01 -6.81 -22.25
CA THR A 231 19.74 -7.43 -22.68
C THR A 231 18.70 -6.36 -23.03
N TYR A 232 17.77 -6.71 -23.91
CA TYR A 232 16.72 -5.81 -24.40
C TYR A 232 15.34 -6.44 -24.27
N HIS A 233 14.34 -5.62 -23.98
CA HIS A 233 12.95 -6.00 -24.06
C HIS A 233 12.11 -4.82 -24.56
N GLU A 234 11.28 -5.04 -25.58
CA GLU A 234 10.41 -4.02 -26.16
C GLU A 234 8.94 -4.44 -26.10
N THR A 235 8.08 -3.50 -25.74
CA THR A 235 6.63 -3.65 -25.75
C THR A 235 5.99 -2.53 -26.56
N VAL A 236 5.00 -2.88 -27.38
CA VAL A 236 4.19 -1.92 -28.15
C VAL A 236 2.72 -2.15 -27.81
N GLU A 237 2.06 -1.12 -27.30
CA GLU A 237 0.67 -1.17 -26.88
C GLU A 237 -0.16 -0.12 -27.62
N LYS A 238 -1.35 -0.50 -28.07
CA LYS A 238 -2.32 0.42 -28.66
C LYS A 238 -3.57 0.48 -27.79
N SER A 239 -3.88 1.67 -27.26
CA SER A 239 -5.02 1.89 -26.37
C SER A 239 -5.58 3.30 -26.56
N HIS A 240 -6.91 3.43 -26.71
CA HIS A 240 -7.61 4.72 -26.85
C HIS A 240 -7.00 5.67 -27.90
N GLY A 241 -6.52 5.12 -29.03
CA GLY A 241 -5.87 5.90 -30.10
C GLY A 241 -4.42 6.30 -29.82
N ARG A 242 -3.87 5.95 -28.65
CA ARG A 242 -2.45 6.11 -28.29
C ARG A 242 -1.68 4.83 -28.61
N ILE A 243 -0.55 4.96 -29.29
CA ILE A 243 0.43 3.88 -29.46
C ILE A 243 1.60 4.19 -28.54
N GLU A 244 1.92 3.28 -27.64
CA GLU A 244 3.02 3.40 -26.69
C GLU A 244 4.05 2.31 -26.94
N THR A 245 5.29 2.71 -27.21
CA THR A 245 6.45 1.83 -27.27
C THR A 245 7.29 2.04 -26.02
N ARG A 246 7.64 0.96 -25.33
CA ARG A 246 8.59 0.96 -24.20
C ARG A 246 9.70 -0.01 -24.50
N ARG A 247 10.93 0.49 -24.54
CA ARG A 247 12.15 -0.32 -24.65
C ARG A 247 12.91 -0.26 -23.33
N VAL A 248 13.23 -1.43 -22.80
CA VAL A 248 14.05 -1.60 -21.60
C VAL A 248 15.38 -2.19 -22.03
N THR A 249 16.47 -1.56 -21.59
CA THR A 249 17.85 -2.01 -21.81
C THR A 249 18.50 -2.19 -20.45
N VAL A 250 19.14 -3.34 -20.23
CA VAL A 250 19.82 -3.66 -18.96
C VAL A 250 21.27 -4.00 -19.26
N CYS A 251 22.19 -3.33 -18.58
CA CYS A 251 23.63 -3.62 -18.66
C CYS A 251 24.14 -4.09 -17.30
N THR A 252 25.04 -5.08 -17.31
CA THR A 252 25.59 -5.71 -16.08
C THR A 252 27.10 -5.53 -15.93
N ASP A 253 27.83 -5.21 -16.99
CA ASP A 253 29.28 -4.94 -16.94
C ASP A 253 29.55 -3.50 -16.48
N ILE A 254 29.32 -3.27 -15.18
CA ILE A 254 29.36 -1.95 -14.55
C ILE A 254 30.32 -1.88 -13.37
N ASP A 255 31.39 -2.68 -13.36
CA ASP A 255 32.32 -2.74 -12.23
C ASP A 255 33.01 -1.39 -11.96
N TRP A 256 33.28 -0.62 -13.01
CA TRP A 256 33.79 0.76 -12.90
C TRP A 256 32.80 1.65 -12.13
N LEU A 257 31.50 1.56 -12.43
CA LEU A 257 30.46 2.34 -11.78
C LEU A 257 30.28 1.93 -10.31
N LYS A 258 30.41 0.62 -10.02
CA LYS A 258 30.40 0.10 -8.64
C LYS A 258 31.57 0.67 -7.83
N ALA A 259 32.77 0.72 -8.42
CA ALA A 259 33.97 1.25 -7.77
C ALA A 259 33.83 2.75 -7.44
N ASP A 260 33.25 3.53 -8.35
CA ASP A 260 33.14 4.98 -8.19
C ASP A 260 32.02 5.41 -7.22
N HIS A 261 30.90 4.70 -7.22
CA HIS A 261 29.71 5.13 -6.45
C HIS A 261 29.49 4.37 -5.15
N ASN A 262 30.14 3.22 -4.98
CA ASN A 262 30.02 2.32 -3.82
C ASN A 262 28.56 2.12 -3.38
N TRP A 263 27.69 1.80 -4.34
CA TRP A 263 26.26 1.64 -4.09
C TRP A 263 25.97 0.22 -3.58
N PRO A 264 25.33 0.05 -2.40
CA PRO A 264 25.12 -1.27 -1.80
C PRO A 264 24.35 -2.22 -2.71
N GLY A 265 24.96 -3.35 -3.05
CA GLY A 265 24.32 -4.41 -3.84
C GLY A 265 24.09 -4.08 -5.31
N LEU A 266 24.63 -2.98 -5.85
CA LEU A 266 24.47 -2.61 -7.26
C LEU A 266 25.04 -3.70 -8.18
N LYS A 267 24.19 -4.25 -9.06
CA LYS A 267 24.59 -5.26 -10.05
C LYS A 267 24.22 -4.91 -11.49
N SER A 268 23.23 -4.05 -11.70
CA SER A 268 22.86 -3.60 -13.04
C SER A 268 22.32 -2.17 -13.07
N ILE A 269 22.41 -1.57 -14.25
CA ILE A 269 21.76 -0.31 -14.61
C ILE A 269 20.73 -0.58 -15.69
N VAL A 270 19.61 0.15 -15.62
CA VAL A 270 18.47 -0.04 -16.51
C VAL A 270 18.11 1.28 -17.16
N MET A 271 17.99 1.29 -18.48
CA MET A 271 17.42 2.39 -19.24
C MET A 271 16.04 1.99 -19.75
N VAL A 272 15.04 2.83 -19.47
CA VAL A 272 13.68 2.69 -20.01
C VAL A 272 13.40 3.87 -20.93
N GLN A 273 13.32 3.59 -22.22
CA GLN A 273 12.90 4.54 -23.24
C GLN A 273 11.41 4.36 -23.51
N TYR A 274 10.63 5.42 -23.32
CA TYR A 274 9.22 5.48 -23.61
C TYR A 274 8.97 6.42 -24.77
N HIS A 275 8.18 5.97 -25.73
CA HIS A 275 7.70 6.77 -26.84
C HIS A 275 6.19 6.57 -26.97
N ALA A 276 5.43 7.65 -27.07
CA ALA A 276 3.99 7.60 -27.29
C ALA A 276 3.56 8.52 -28.43
N ILE A 277 2.67 8.00 -29.26
CA ILE A 277 2.05 8.73 -30.37
C ILE A 277 0.55 8.78 -30.09
N LEU A 278 0.00 9.99 -30.04
CA LEU A 278 -1.45 10.21 -29.99
C LEU A 278 -1.81 11.26 -31.03
N GLN A 279 -2.47 10.83 -32.11
CA GLN A 279 -2.71 11.67 -33.29
C GLN A 279 -1.38 12.27 -33.78
N ASP A 280 -1.27 13.60 -33.82
CA ASP A 280 -0.07 14.32 -34.26
C ASP A 280 0.90 14.67 -33.12
N LYS A 281 0.64 14.20 -31.89
CA LYS A 281 1.48 14.48 -30.72
C LYS A 281 2.36 13.29 -30.39
N THR A 282 3.66 13.53 -30.37
CA THR A 282 4.67 12.61 -29.87
C THR A 282 5.14 13.02 -28.48
N ARG A 283 5.34 12.03 -27.61
CA ARG A 283 5.98 12.19 -26.31
C ARG A 283 7.08 11.14 -26.20
N ALA A 284 8.30 11.59 -25.89
CA ALA A 284 9.41 10.72 -25.57
C ALA A 284 9.88 11.00 -24.14
N GLU A 285 10.26 9.95 -23.41
CA GLU A 285 10.81 10.07 -22.07
C GLU A 285 11.82 8.94 -21.84
N THR A 286 12.98 9.27 -21.30
CA THR A 286 13.99 8.29 -20.91
C THR A 286 14.15 8.31 -19.40
N ARG A 287 14.12 7.14 -18.77
CA ARG A 287 14.29 6.96 -17.32
C ARG A 287 15.41 5.98 -17.05
N TYR A 288 16.18 6.24 -16.01
CA TYR A 288 17.26 5.36 -15.58
C TYR A 288 16.92 4.77 -14.21
N TYR A 289 17.36 3.53 -13.98
CA TYR A 289 17.22 2.83 -12.71
C TYR A 289 18.51 2.10 -12.39
N ILE A 290 18.70 1.82 -11.10
CA ILE A 290 19.72 0.91 -10.60
C ILE A 290 19.05 -0.29 -9.97
N SER A 291 19.71 -1.44 -10.06
CA SER A 291 19.16 -2.70 -9.58
C SER A 291 20.23 -3.56 -8.93
N SER A 292 19.82 -4.36 -7.95
CA SER A 292 20.65 -5.39 -7.33
C SER A 292 20.58 -6.74 -8.04
N MET A 293 19.80 -6.83 -9.11
CA MET A 293 19.59 -8.04 -9.89
C MET A 293 20.50 -8.06 -11.12
N THR A 294 20.76 -9.26 -11.62
CA THR A 294 21.40 -9.52 -12.92
C THR A 294 20.44 -10.18 -13.91
N SER A 295 19.13 -10.13 -13.63
CA SER A 295 18.08 -10.66 -14.51
C SER A 295 17.99 -9.86 -15.80
N ASP A 296 17.33 -10.44 -16.82
CA ASP A 296 17.17 -9.80 -18.11
C ASP A 296 16.26 -8.56 -18.09
N ALA A 297 16.21 -7.88 -19.24
CA ALA A 297 15.38 -6.71 -19.48
C ALA A 297 13.87 -6.98 -19.38
N GLU A 298 13.39 -8.19 -19.67
CA GLU A 298 11.97 -8.53 -19.54
C GLU A 298 11.55 -8.55 -18.06
N HIS A 299 12.37 -9.18 -17.21
CA HIS A 299 12.11 -9.22 -15.77
C HIS A 299 12.15 -7.82 -15.15
N HIS A 300 13.14 -6.99 -15.52
CA HIS A 300 13.20 -5.59 -15.10
C HIS A 300 12.01 -4.78 -15.63
N ALA A 301 11.59 -5.00 -16.88
CA ALA A 301 10.44 -4.32 -17.46
C ALA A 301 9.15 -4.64 -16.69
N LYS A 302 8.91 -5.92 -16.37
CA LYS A 302 7.78 -6.34 -15.54
C LYS A 302 7.84 -5.65 -14.18
N ALA A 303 8.97 -5.72 -13.49
CA ALA A 303 9.08 -5.16 -12.14
C ALA A 303 8.89 -3.64 -12.08
N ILE A 304 9.46 -2.90 -13.05
CA ILE A 304 9.28 -1.44 -13.18
C ILE A 304 7.82 -1.10 -13.50
N ARG A 305 7.14 -1.90 -14.32
CA ARG A 305 5.71 -1.70 -14.58
C ARG A 305 4.86 -2.00 -13.35
N ASP A 306 5.16 -3.06 -12.63
CA ASP A 306 4.43 -3.48 -11.44
C ASP A 306 4.52 -2.45 -10.31
N HIS A 307 5.57 -1.60 -10.29
CA HIS A 307 5.63 -0.45 -9.39
C HIS A 307 4.41 0.47 -9.53
N TRP A 308 3.95 0.74 -10.76
CA TRP A 308 2.75 1.57 -11.01
C TRP A 308 1.47 0.94 -10.46
N GLY A 309 1.52 -0.33 -10.05
CA GLY A 309 0.46 -1.02 -9.33
C GLY A 309 0.09 -0.34 -8.01
N ILE A 310 1.01 0.34 -7.31
CA ILE A 310 0.66 1.07 -6.08
C ILE A 310 -0.24 2.29 -6.38
N GLU A 311 0.08 3.04 -7.43
CA GLU A 311 -0.69 4.24 -7.79
C GLU A 311 -2.11 3.88 -8.26
N ASN A 312 -2.24 2.88 -9.13
CA ASN A 312 -3.54 2.47 -9.66
C ASN A 312 -4.30 1.51 -8.74
N GLY A 313 -3.59 0.58 -8.10
CA GLY A 313 -4.15 -0.49 -7.29
C GLY A 313 -4.41 -0.09 -5.84
N LEU A 314 -3.63 0.83 -5.29
CA LEU A 314 -3.82 1.32 -3.92
C LEU A 314 -4.31 2.77 -3.90
N HIS A 315 -3.52 3.73 -4.37
CA HIS A 315 -3.80 5.15 -4.18
C HIS A 315 -5.10 5.60 -4.85
N TRP A 316 -5.29 5.25 -6.12
CA TRP A 316 -6.53 5.53 -6.84
C TRP A 316 -7.74 4.85 -6.21
N VAL A 317 -7.58 3.61 -5.71
CA VAL A 317 -8.66 2.89 -5.02
C VAL A 317 -9.02 3.61 -3.72
N MET A 318 -8.04 4.06 -2.95
CA MET A 318 -8.29 4.85 -1.74
C MET A 318 -9.07 6.13 -2.05
N ASP A 319 -8.71 6.84 -3.12
CA ASP A 319 -9.40 8.08 -3.50
C ASP A 319 -10.79 7.84 -4.08
N MET A 320 -10.92 6.97 -5.07
CA MET A 320 -12.15 6.84 -5.85
C MET A 320 -13.15 5.87 -5.22
N VAL A 321 -12.65 4.82 -4.56
CA VAL A 321 -13.52 3.83 -3.91
C VAL A 321 -13.75 4.22 -2.45
N PHE A 322 -12.69 4.58 -1.71
CA PHE A 322 -12.77 4.93 -0.27
C PHE A 322 -12.87 6.42 0.04
N ARG A 323 -12.97 7.28 -0.99
CA ARG A 323 -13.16 8.72 -0.82
C ARG A 323 -12.11 9.33 0.11
N ASP A 324 -10.88 8.84 0.06
CA ASP A 324 -9.85 9.20 1.02
C ASP A 324 -9.51 10.69 0.98
N ASP A 325 -9.29 11.23 -0.22
CA ASP A 325 -9.10 12.66 -0.45
C ASP A 325 -10.28 13.55 0.01
N GLU A 326 -11.48 12.99 0.13
CA GLU A 326 -12.68 13.71 0.61
C GLU A 326 -12.87 13.61 2.13
N CYS A 327 -12.18 12.69 2.79
CA CYS A 327 -12.35 12.37 4.21
C CYS A 327 -11.89 13.52 5.12
N ARG A 328 -12.73 13.88 6.11
CA ARG A 328 -12.50 15.01 7.03
C ARG A 328 -12.20 14.59 8.47
N ILE A 329 -11.89 13.32 8.68
CA ILE A 329 -11.43 12.82 9.97
C ILE A 329 -10.04 13.39 10.22
N ARG A 330 -9.86 14.10 11.35
CA ARG A 330 -8.64 14.89 11.64
C ARG A 330 -8.20 14.91 13.11
N LYS A 331 -8.97 14.29 14.01
CA LYS A 331 -8.75 14.39 15.47
C LYS A 331 -7.77 13.32 15.95
N GLY A 332 -6.73 13.72 16.68
CA GLY A 332 -5.77 12.79 17.30
C GLY A 332 -5.23 11.76 16.30
N ASN A 333 -5.18 10.50 16.71
CA ASN A 333 -4.74 9.37 15.88
C ASN A 333 -5.83 8.84 14.94
N ALA A 334 -7.04 9.41 15.00
CA ALA A 334 -8.20 8.89 14.29
C ALA A 334 -7.99 8.75 12.77
N PRO A 335 -7.33 9.69 12.07
CA PRO A 335 -7.25 9.56 10.62
C PRO A 335 -6.27 8.46 10.21
N ALA A 336 -5.12 8.30 10.89
CA ALA A 336 -4.19 7.20 10.62
C ALA A 336 -4.84 5.82 10.88
N ASN A 337 -5.55 5.70 12.00
CA ASN A 337 -6.30 4.49 12.33
C ASN A 337 -7.43 4.22 11.31
N PHE A 338 -8.09 5.27 10.83
CA PHE A 338 -9.15 5.12 9.82
C PHE A 338 -8.60 4.74 8.44
N THR A 339 -7.44 5.28 8.02
CA THR A 339 -6.73 4.81 6.82
C THR A 339 -6.37 3.34 6.95
N THR A 340 -5.95 2.91 8.14
CA THR A 340 -5.68 1.49 8.42
C THR A 340 -6.93 0.61 8.21
N ILE A 341 -8.10 1.02 8.72
CA ILE A 341 -9.36 0.32 8.45
C ILE A 341 -9.70 0.28 6.95
N LYS A 342 -9.43 1.35 6.18
CA LYS A 342 -9.66 1.35 4.73
C LYS A 342 -8.76 0.35 4.01
N HIS A 343 -7.51 0.21 4.42
CA HIS A 343 -6.60 -0.80 3.87
C HIS A 343 -7.05 -2.22 4.22
N VAL A 344 -7.48 -2.47 5.46
CA VAL A 344 -8.10 -3.76 5.86
C VAL A 344 -9.29 -4.07 4.95
N ALA A 345 -10.24 -3.14 4.85
CA ALA A 345 -11.43 -3.30 4.02
C ALA A 345 -11.07 -3.53 2.54
N SER A 346 -10.08 -2.83 2.00
CA SER A 346 -9.58 -3.04 0.64
C SER A 346 -8.99 -4.43 0.45
N ASN A 347 -8.16 -4.89 1.39
CA ASN A 347 -7.55 -6.22 1.35
C ASN A 347 -8.64 -7.31 1.39
N MET A 348 -9.62 -7.21 2.29
CA MET A 348 -10.74 -8.16 2.38
C MET A 348 -11.64 -8.16 1.13
N LEU A 349 -11.91 -6.99 0.54
CA LEU A 349 -12.67 -6.95 -0.72
C LEU A 349 -11.93 -7.63 -1.89
N ARG A 350 -10.59 -7.70 -1.82
CA ARG A 350 -9.76 -8.32 -2.85
C ARG A 350 -9.58 -9.82 -2.65
N SER A 351 -9.62 -10.32 -1.41
CA SER A 351 -9.58 -11.75 -1.12
C SER A 351 -10.83 -12.48 -1.61
N VAL A 352 -11.99 -11.83 -1.59
CA VAL A 352 -13.23 -12.41 -2.12
C VAL A 352 -13.17 -12.54 -3.65
N LYS A 353 -13.30 -13.77 -4.16
CA LYS A 353 -13.30 -14.06 -5.60
C LYS A 353 -14.59 -13.53 -6.25
N GLY A 354 -14.50 -13.06 -7.50
CA GLY A 354 -15.67 -12.63 -8.25
C GLY A 354 -15.35 -11.64 -9.36
N LYS A 355 -16.36 -11.35 -10.19
CA LYS A 355 -16.24 -10.46 -11.36
C LYS A 355 -16.53 -8.99 -11.06
N HIS A 356 -17.05 -8.69 -9.87
CA HIS A 356 -17.49 -7.35 -9.51
C HIS A 356 -16.29 -6.44 -9.16
N SER A 357 -16.37 -5.18 -9.61
CA SER A 357 -15.42 -4.14 -9.21
C SER A 357 -15.45 -3.94 -7.69
N LEU A 358 -14.37 -3.39 -7.10
CA LEU A 358 -14.33 -3.10 -5.66
C LEU A 358 -15.49 -2.19 -5.22
N ARG A 359 -15.82 -1.18 -6.04
CA ARG A 359 -16.97 -0.30 -5.78
C ARG A 359 -18.28 -1.07 -5.77
N SER A 360 -18.48 -1.97 -6.73
CA SER A 360 -19.67 -2.83 -6.79
C SER A 360 -19.73 -3.78 -5.59
N LYS A 361 -18.60 -4.39 -5.18
CA LYS A 361 -18.53 -5.25 -4.00
C LYS A 361 -18.94 -4.50 -2.73
N ARG A 362 -18.52 -3.24 -2.55
CA ARG A 362 -18.98 -2.42 -1.42
C ARG A 362 -20.48 -2.15 -1.42
N HIS A 363 -21.08 -1.94 -2.60
CA HIS A 363 -22.52 -1.82 -2.73
C HIS A 363 -23.24 -3.13 -2.42
N ILE A 364 -22.75 -4.26 -2.93
CA ILE A 364 -23.30 -5.59 -2.61
C ILE A 364 -23.21 -5.83 -1.11
N ALA A 365 -22.07 -5.55 -0.47
CA ALA A 365 -21.89 -5.64 0.98
C ALA A 365 -22.81 -4.71 1.79
N SER A 366 -23.46 -3.74 1.16
CA SER A 366 -24.50 -2.91 1.81
C SER A 366 -25.91 -3.51 1.67
N TRP A 367 -26.15 -4.26 0.60
CA TRP A 367 -27.46 -4.80 0.22
C TRP A 367 -27.66 -6.25 0.65
N ASP A 368 -26.59 -7.02 0.69
CA ASP A 368 -26.56 -8.45 0.94
C ASP A 368 -25.71 -8.73 2.19
N ASP A 369 -26.39 -9.09 3.27
CA ASP A 369 -25.76 -9.38 4.56
C ASP A 369 -24.94 -10.67 4.51
N ASP A 370 -25.29 -11.64 3.66
CA ASP A 370 -24.55 -12.89 3.57
C ASP A 370 -23.26 -12.69 2.79
N PHE A 371 -23.28 -11.86 1.74
CA PHE A 371 -22.05 -11.43 1.08
C PHE A 371 -21.13 -10.62 2.01
N LEU A 372 -21.69 -9.73 2.85
CA LEU A 372 -20.88 -9.02 3.85
C LEU A 372 -20.29 -9.98 4.90
N ALA A 373 -21.06 -10.98 5.34
CA ALA A 373 -20.59 -12.01 6.26
C ALA A 373 -19.47 -12.87 5.64
N GLU A 374 -19.55 -13.19 4.35
CA GLU A 374 -18.48 -13.87 3.62
C GLU A 374 -17.17 -13.07 3.65
N ILE A 375 -17.24 -11.76 3.36
CA ILE A 375 -16.05 -10.89 3.33
C ILE A 375 -15.33 -10.86 4.68
N ILE A 376 -16.06 -10.71 5.79
CA ILE A 376 -15.45 -10.56 7.12
C ILE A 376 -14.99 -11.89 7.74
N ASN A 377 -15.39 -13.03 7.18
CA ASN A 377 -14.92 -14.36 7.57
C ASN A 377 -13.79 -14.88 6.69
N THR A 378 -13.26 -14.05 5.78
CA THR A 378 -12.08 -14.34 4.98
C THR A 378 -10.81 -13.92 5.71
#